data_AF-A0A5E7L317-F1
#
_entry.id   AF-A0A5E7L317-F1
#
_cell.length_a   1.000
_cell.length_b   1.000
_cell.length_c   1.000
_cell.angle_alpha   90.00
_cell.angle_beta   90.00
_cell.angle_gamma   90.00
#
_symmetry.space_group_name_H-M   'P 1'
#
loop_
_entity.id
_entity.type
_entity.pdbx_description
1 polymer ?
#
loop_
_entity_poly.entity_id
_entity_poly.type
_entity_poly.pdbx_seq_one_letter_code
_entity_poly.pdbx_strand_id
1 'polypeptide(L)'
;MGHFLTEPQLTDVRAALSEPFNYFPTDYDYIARQVKGVDPDVLYEIFYSEVAPVCFSNLAAVLPSVWTGFDPDWLRATIEERLAARKRNWLRRQFDKLLVRWLRYEYDYMWKEIACRL
;
A
#
# COMPACT_ATOMS: atom_id res chain seq x y z
N MET A 1 -7.97 -13.72 9.24
CA MET A 1 -7.08 -14.60 10.01
C MET A 1 -5.69 -14.40 9.46
N GLY A 2 -4.71 -14.05 10.30
CA GLY A 2 -3.42 -13.54 9.84
C GLY A 2 -2.53 -14.66 9.29
N HIS A 3 -2.28 -14.64 7.98
CA HIS A 3 -1.03 -15.18 7.48
C HIS A 3 0.07 -14.25 7.98
N PHE A 4 0.87 -14.71 8.95
CA PHE A 4 2.00 -13.94 9.46
C PHE A 4 3.11 -13.96 8.41
N LEU A 5 3.13 -12.94 7.55
CA LEU A 5 4.30 -12.62 6.74
C LEU A 5 5.47 -12.34 7.69
N THR A 6 6.65 -12.86 7.40
CA THR A 6 7.87 -12.44 8.10
C THR A 6 8.18 -10.98 7.78
N GLU A 7 8.89 -10.26 8.66
CA GLU A 7 9.23 -8.84 8.42
C GLU A 7 9.88 -8.57 7.04
N PRO A 8 10.82 -9.41 6.55
CA PRO A 8 11.35 -9.24 5.19
C PRO A 8 10.26 -9.39 4.12
N GLN A 9 9.45 -10.44 4.20
CA GLN A 9 8.35 -10.67 3.23
C GLN A 9 7.32 -9.55 3.26
N LEU A 10 6.98 -9.03 4.45
CA LEU A 10 6.04 -7.93 4.60
C LEU A 10 6.60 -6.64 3.99
N THR A 11 7.90 -6.39 4.16
CA THR A 11 8.60 -5.25 3.53
C THR A 11 8.55 -5.36 2.01
N ASP A 12 8.85 -6.54 1.46
CA ASP A 12 8.82 -6.80 0.01
C ASP A 12 7.40 -6.65 -0.56
N VAL A 13 6.39 -7.19 0.14
CA VAL A 13 4.97 -7.06 -0.25
C VAL A 13 4.53 -5.60 -0.22
N ARG A 14 4.86 -4.84 0.81
CA ARG A 14 4.54 -3.41 0.90
C ARG A 14 5.22 -2.61 -0.21
N ALA A 15 6.47 -2.92 -0.52
CA ALA A 15 7.22 -2.30 -1.60
C ALA A 15 6.56 -2.58 -2.96
N ALA A 16 6.29 -3.84 -3.28
CA ALA A 16 5.63 -4.23 -4.54
C ALA A 16 4.24 -3.60 -4.69
N LEU A 17 3.44 -3.57 -3.62
CA LEU A 17 2.12 -2.94 -3.61
C LEU A 17 2.16 -1.40 -3.72
N SER A 18 3.32 -0.77 -3.51
CA SER A 18 3.49 0.68 -3.65
C SER A 18 3.76 1.12 -5.09
N GLU A 19 4.19 0.20 -5.96
CA GLU A 19 4.52 0.44 -7.37
C GLU A 19 3.47 1.28 -8.13
N PRO A 20 2.14 1.03 -8.03
CA PRO A 20 1.12 1.80 -8.75
C PRO A 20 1.06 3.28 -8.36
N PHE A 21 1.58 3.64 -7.19
CA PHE A 21 1.61 5.02 -6.69
C PHE A 21 2.91 5.75 -7.03
N ASN A 22 3.93 5.01 -7.48
CA ASN A 22 5.30 5.53 -7.64
C ASN A 22 5.68 5.65 -9.12
N TYR A 23 5.19 4.73 -9.97
CA TYR A 23 5.60 4.62 -11.36
C TYR A 23 4.42 4.68 -12.33
N PHE A 24 4.60 5.45 -13.40
CA PHE A 24 3.69 5.49 -14.54
C PHE A 24 4.51 5.37 -15.85
N PRO A 25 4.21 4.39 -16.72
CA PRO A 25 3.18 3.35 -16.57
C PRO A 25 3.54 2.30 -15.50
N THR A 26 2.53 1.70 -14.87
CA THR A 26 2.69 0.66 -13.85
C THR A 26 2.79 -0.73 -14.48
N ASP A 27 3.80 -1.53 -14.08
CA ASP A 27 3.94 -2.94 -14.47
C ASP A 27 3.21 -3.85 -13.47
N TYR A 28 1.92 -4.10 -13.72
CA TYR A 28 1.09 -4.95 -12.85
C TYR A 28 1.49 -6.44 -12.88
N ASP A 29 2.13 -6.92 -13.97
CA ASP A 29 2.59 -8.30 -14.06
C ASP A 29 3.84 -8.52 -13.20
N TYR A 30 4.70 -7.51 -13.06
CA TYR A 30 5.77 -7.49 -12.07
C TYR A 30 5.21 -7.55 -10.65
N ILE A 31 4.25 -6.70 -10.29
CA ILE A 31 3.64 -6.68 -8.94
C ILE A 31 3.07 -8.05 -8.58
N ALA A 32 2.25 -8.65 -9.46
CA ALA A 32 1.63 -9.95 -9.23
C ALA A 32 2.67 -11.07 -9.00
N ARG A 33 3.81 -11.03 -9.73
CA ARG A 33 4.92 -11.96 -9.51
C ARG A 33 5.58 -11.79 -8.15
N GLN A 34 5.75 -10.56 -7.67
CA GLN A 34 6.39 -10.27 -6.38
C GLN A 34 5.54 -10.74 -5.19
N VAL A 35 4.21 -10.60 -5.28
CA VAL A 35 3.29 -10.94 -4.17
C VAL A 35 2.73 -12.36 -4.27
N LYS A 36 3.23 -13.17 -5.21
CA LYS A 36 2.73 -14.52 -5.48
C LYS A 36 2.81 -15.41 -4.24
N GLY A 37 1.73 -16.13 -3.96
CA GLY A 37 1.64 -17.04 -2.83
C GLY A 37 1.20 -16.38 -1.52
N VAL A 38 0.96 -15.06 -1.52
CA VAL A 38 0.25 -14.36 -0.45
C VAL A 38 -1.24 -14.36 -0.77
N ASP A 39 -2.06 -14.58 0.25
CA ASP A 39 -3.52 -14.57 0.13
C ASP A 39 -4.05 -13.21 -0.38
N PRO A 40 -4.94 -13.19 -1.40
CA PRO A 40 -5.46 -11.94 -1.96
C PRO A 40 -6.18 -11.03 -0.95
N ASP A 41 -6.87 -11.58 0.05
CA ASP A 41 -7.53 -10.77 1.08
C ASP A 41 -6.50 -10.11 2.01
N VAL A 42 -5.38 -10.80 2.28
CA VAL A 42 -4.25 -10.21 3.02
C VAL A 42 -3.60 -9.09 2.21
N LEU A 43 -3.38 -9.31 0.91
CA LEU A 43 -2.84 -8.29 0.01
C LEU A 43 -3.77 -7.07 -0.08
N TYR A 44 -5.09 -7.29 -0.17
CA TYR A 44 -6.10 -6.24 -0.20
C TYR A 44 -6.02 -5.35 1.05
N GLU A 45 -5.93 -5.99 2.22
CA GLU A 45 -5.82 -5.27 3.48
C GLU A 45 -4.50 -4.51 3.61
N ILE A 46 -3.36 -5.09 3.20
CA ILE A 46 -2.08 -4.38 3.18
C ILE A 46 -2.13 -3.19 2.22
N PHE A 47 -2.63 -3.39 1.01
CA PHE A 47 -2.71 -2.36 -0.03
C PHE A 47 -3.48 -1.14 0.47
N TYR A 48 -4.70 -1.33 1.00
CA TYR A 48 -5.55 -0.21 1.39
C TYR A 48 -5.30 0.31 2.80
N SER A 49 -4.97 -0.54 3.76
CA SER A 49 -4.83 -0.12 5.17
C SER A 49 -3.43 0.40 5.50
N GLU A 50 -2.40 -0.03 4.76
CA GLU A 50 -1.00 0.27 5.05
C GLU A 50 -0.35 1.11 3.95
N VAL A 51 -0.32 0.61 2.70
CA VAL A 51 0.45 1.21 1.60
C VAL A 51 -0.23 2.45 1.03
N ALA A 52 -1.47 2.35 0.55
CA ALA A 52 -2.18 3.44 -0.10
C ALA A 52 -2.24 4.72 0.76
N PRO A 53 -2.50 4.68 2.08
CA PRO A 53 -2.51 5.88 2.92
C PRO A 53 -1.16 6.60 3.04
N VAL A 54 -0.05 5.92 2.76
CA VAL A 54 1.29 6.53 2.74
C VAL A 54 1.62 7.05 1.34
N CYS A 55 1.24 6.31 0.29
CA CYS A 55 1.67 6.61 -1.07
C CYS A 55 0.70 7.48 -1.89
N PHE A 56 -0.58 7.60 -1.51
CA PHE A 56 -1.57 8.33 -2.31
C PHE A 56 -1.24 9.81 -2.53
N SER A 57 -0.49 10.42 -1.60
CA SER A 57 -0.10 11.82 -1.71
C SER A 57 0.77 12.11 -2.94
N ASN A 58 1.46 11.10 -3.47
CA ASN A 58 2.24 11.24 -4.70
C ASN A 58 1.36 11.51 -5.91
N LEU A 59 0.25 10.77 -6.01
CA LEU A 59 -0.69 10.92 -7.11
C LEU A 59 -1.43 12.26 -7.02
N ALA A 60 -1.64 12.76 -5.79
CA ALA A 60 -2.25 14.05 -5.53
C ALA A 60 -1.30 15.24 -5.73
N ALA A 61 0.01 15.01 -5.95
CA ALA A 61 0.97 16.08 -6.14
C ALA A 61 0.78 16.77 -7.51
N VAL A 62 0.74 18.10 -7.50
CA VAL A 62 0.51 18.96 -8.69
C VAL A 62 1.56 18.76 -9.78
N LEU A 63 2.76 18.34 -9.40
CA LEU A 63 3.78 17.85 -10.32
C LEU A 63 4.05 16.39 -9.94
N PRO A 64 3.86 15.41 -10.85
CA PRO A 64 4.34 14.07 -10.62
C PRO A 64 5.87 14.14 -10.62
N SER A 65 6.47 14.39 -9.46
CA SER A 65 7.86 14.05 -9.28
C SER A 65 7.92 12.55 -9.48
N VAL A 66 8.58 12.09 -10.54
CA VAL A 66 9.11 10.72 -10.54
C VAL A 66 9.71 10.54 -9.17
N TRP A 67 9.25 9.56 -8.39
CA TRP A 67 9.82 9.31 -7.06
C TRP A 67 11.20 8.67 -7.26
N THR A 68 12.14 9.48 -7.74
CA THR A 68 13.54 9.12 -7.91
C THR A 68 14.09 8.91 -6.52
N GLY A 69 14.16 7.65 -6.11
CA GLY A 69 14.55 7.25 -4.76
C GLY A 69 13.38 6.82 -3.88
N PHE A 70 12.41 6.07 -4.41
CA PHE A 70 11.54 5.26 -3.55
C PHE A 70 12.41 4.41 -2.62
N ASP A 71 12.21 4.58 -1.33
CA ASP A 71 12.97 3.91 -0.28
C ASP A 71 12.04 2.95 0.50
N PRO A 72 12.22 1.62 0.34
CA PRO A 72 11.45 0.62 1.07
C PRO A 72 11.58 0.75 2.60
N ASP A 73 12.73 1.18 3.11
CA ASP A 73 12.93 1.39 4.55
C ASP A 73 12.15 2.60 5.04
N TRP A 74 12.11 3.68 4.26
CA TRP A 74 11.24 4.83 4.54
C TRP A 74 9.76 4.44 4.52
N LEU A 75 9.32 3.64 3.55
CA LEU A 75 7.93 3.17 3.48
C LEU A 75 7.60 2.33 4.72
N ARG A 76 8.46 1.38 5.09
CA ARG A 76 8.29 0.56 6.30
C ARG A 76 8.16 1.44 7.54
N ALA A 77 9.12 2.33 7.77
CA ALA A 77 9.14 3.19 8.96
C ALA A 77 7.87 4.06 9.06
N THR A 78 7.42 4.62 7.93
CA THR A 78 6.23 5.47 7.87
C THR A 78 4.95 4.67 8.16
N ILE A 79 4.83 3.46 7.60
CA ILE A 79 3.72 2.56 7.89
C ILE A 79 3.72 2.18 9.39
N GLU A 80 4.85 1.81 9.96
CA GLU A 80 4.97 1.43 11.37
C GLU A 80 4.60 2.59 12.30
N GLU A 81 5.08 3.81 12.02
CA GLU A 81 4.73 5.00 12.80
C GLU A 81 3.21 5.24 12.75
N ARG A 82 2.61 5.13 11.56
CA ARG A 82 1.17 5.30 11.38
C ARG A 82 0.38 4.23 12.14
N LEU A 83 0.78 2.96 12.07
CA LEU A 83 0.16 1.87 12.81
C LEU A 83 0.30 2.06 14.32
N ALA A 84 1.44 2.52 14.82
CA ALA A 84 1.65 2.83 16.23
C ALA A 84 0.79 4.03 16.68
N ALA A 85 0.71 5.09 15.87
CA ALA A 85 -0.16 6.24 16.14
C ALA A 85 -1.64 5.85 16.19
N ARG A 86 -2.08 4.99 15.27
CA ARG A 86 -3.43 4.40 15.25
C ARG A 86 -3.71 3.62 16.53
N LYS A 87 -2.73 2.86 17.05
CA LYS A 87 -2.88 2.15 18.33
C LYS A 87 -3.04 3.11 19.52
N ARG A 88 -2.39 4.27 19.52
CA ARG A 88 -2.42 5.23 20.64
C ARG A 88 -3.66 6.14 20.68
N ASN A 89 -4.28 6.48 19.54
CA ASN A 89 -5.32 7.50 19.49
C ASN A 89 -6.59 7.03 18.76
N TRP A 90 -7.72 6.98 19.47
CA TRP A 90 -9.01 6.56 18.91
C TRP A 90 -9.54 7.48 17.81
N LEU A 91 -9.35 8.80 17.91
CA LEU A 91 -9.77 9.74 16.84
C LEU A 91 -9.01 9.46 15.55
N ARG A 92 -7.68 9.25 15.65
CA ARG A 92 -6.86 8.85 14.49
C ARG A 92 -7.37 7.55 13.86
N ARG A 93 -7.83 6.58 14.66
CA ARG A 93 -8.45 5.34 14.12
C ARG A 93 -9.70 5.63 13.29
N GLN A 94 -10.54 6.58 13.68
CA GLN A 94 -11.75 6.90 12.92
C GLN A 94 -11.43 7.65 11.62
N PHE A 95 -10.53 8.63 11.67
CA PHE A 95 -10.04 9.31 10.47
C PHE A 95 -9.38 8.33 9.50
N ASP A 96 -8.55 7.41 10.00
CA ASP A 96 -7.93 6.36 9.19
C ASP A 96 -8.98 5.49 8.49
N LYS A 97 -10.07 5.12 9.16
CA LYS A 97 -11.14 4.34 8.53
C LYS A 97 -11.80 5.10 7.38
N LEU A 98 -12.08 6.39 7.57
CA LEU A 98 -12.65 7.23 6.52
C LEU A 98 -11.70 7.37 5.34
N LEU A 99 -10.41 7.61 5.61
CA LEU A 99 -9.37 7.68 4.58
C LEU A 99 -9.28 6.37 3.80
N VAL A 100 -9.20 5.22 4.48
CA VAL A 100 -9.15 3.90 3.83
C VAL A 100 -10.39 3.64 2.98
N ARG A 101 -11.58 4.04 3.47
CA ARG A 101 -12.84 3.91 2.72
C ARG A 101 -12.80 4.73 1.43
N TRP A 102 -12.29 5.96 1.50
CA TRP A 102 -12.14 6.83 0.34
C TRP A 102 -11.09 6.28 -0.65
N LEU A 103 -9.92 5.84 -0.16
CA LEU A 103 -8.88 5.23 -0.98
C LEU A 103 -9.37 3.97 -1.71
N ARG A 104 -10.17 3.14 -1.05
CA ARG A 104 -10.82 1.97 -1.66
C ARG A 104 -11.74 2.36 -2.81
N TYR A 105 -12.44 3.49 -2.71
CA TYR A 105 -13.31 3.96 -3.77
C TYR A 105 -12.51 4.56 -4.93
N GLU A 106 -11.57 5.46 -4.63
CA GLU A 106 -10.82 6.22 -5.63
C GLU A 106 -9.85 5.32 -6.42
N TYR A 107 -9.14 4.43 -5.74
CA TYR A 107 -8.07 3.61 -6.31
C TYR A 107 -8.49 2.14 -6.48
N ASP A 108 -9.80 1.85 -6.56
CA ASP A 108 -10.32 0.49 -6.82
C ASP A 108 -9.79 -0.10 -8.13
N TYR A 109 -9.56 0.77 -9.13
CA TYR A 109 -9.04 0.34 -10.43
C TYR A 109 -7.64 -0.27 -10.31
N MET A 110 -6.76 0.27 -9.46
CA MET A 110 -5.41 -0.28 -9.24
C MET A 110 -5.50 -1.68 -8.64
N TRP A 111 -6.39 -1.86 -7.66
CA TRP A 111 -6.59 -3.18 -7.06
C TRP A 111 -7.16 -4.18 -8.05
N LYS A 112 -8.12 -3.78 -8.90
CA LYS A 112 -8.66 -4.65 -9.96
C LYS A 112 -7.57 -5.15 -10.91
N GLU A 113 -6.64 -4.28 -11.31
CA GLU A 113 -5.51 -4.67 -12.15
C GLU A 113 -4.60 -5.69 -11.44
N ILE A 114 -4.30 -5.49 -10.16
CA ILE A 114 -3.52 -6.45 -9.37
C ILE A 114 -4.29 -7.78 -9.26
N ALA A 115 -5.52 -7.74 -8.77
CA ALA A 115 -6.33 -8.92 -8.48
C ALA A 115 -6.63 -9.79 -9.70
N CYS A 116 -6.76 -9.20 -10.90
CA CYS A 116 -6.95 -9.95 -12.13
C CYS A 116 -5.72 -10.78 -12.55
N ARG A 117 -4.54 -10.50 -11.94
CA ARG A 117 -3.25 -11.13 -12.25
C ARG A 117 -2.71 -12.03 -11.12
N LEU A 118 -3.41 -12.09 -9.98
CA LEU A 118 -3.09 -12.98 -8.85
C LEU A 118 -3.58 -14.42 -9.14
#